data_AF-A0A966QZ21-F1
#
_entry.id   AF-A0A966QZ21-F1
#
_cell.length_a   1.000
_cell.length_b   1.000
_cell.length_c   1.000
_cell.angle_alpha   90.00
_cell.angle_beta   90.00
_cell.angle_gamma   90.00
#
_symmetry.space_group_name_H-M   'P 1'
#
loop_
_entity.id
_entity.type
_entity.pdbx_description
1 polymer ?
#
loop_
_entity_poly.entity_id
_entity_poly.type
_entity_poly.pdbx_seq_one_letter_code
_entity_poly.pdbx_strand_id
1 'polypeptide(L)'
;MSYIFGIENWRKHYATCDDTKKIWIVVETSDNVVAYLEKYDQWLTFKDYCKKNTLKINSISLQYRSNIVTTDTRDADAVYVIRSVKGQMGGVSRDCYTIGVINGNKAKKTMWLTPELIEDSSYEDTIESCFEEALIYNNV
;
A
#
# COMPACT_ATOMS: atom_id res chain seq x y z
N MET A 1 14.75 -9.52 2.86
CA MET A 1 14.03 -8.50 3.64
C MET A 1 12.94 -9.19 4.43
N SER A 2 12.65 -8.77 5.67
CA SER A 2 11.62 -9.42 6.51
C SER A 2 10.33 -8.61 6.49
N TYR A 3 9.19 -9.26 6.30
CA TYR A 3 7.87 -8.68 6.54
C TYR A 3 7.48 -8.93 8.00
N ILE A 4 6.61 -8.09 8.57
CA ILE A 4 6.11 -8.30 9.93
C ILE A 4 4.71 -8.88 9.84
N PHE A 5 4.54 -10.12 10.27
CA PHE A 5 3.24 -10.79 10.22
C PHE A 5 2.52 -10.70 11.56
N GLY A 6 1.26 -10.27 11.52
CA GLY A 6 0.37 -10.18 12.68
C GLY A 6 0.57 -8.93 13.53
N ILE A 7 -0.55 -8.45 14.10
CA ILE A 7 -0.61 -7.20 14.86
C ILE A 7 0.29 -7.20 16.10
N GLU A 8 0.44 -8.34 16.78
CA GLU A 8 1.26 -8.44 17.99
C GLU A 8 2.76 -8.28 17.70
N ASN A 9 3.24 -8.83 16.59
CA ASN A 9 4.63 -8.65 16.18
C ASN A 9 4.88 -7.22 15.71
N TRP A 10 3.91 -6.64 14.99
CA TRP A 10 3.96 -5.23 14.61
C TRP A 10 3.99 -4.30 15.82
N ARG A 11 3.14 -4.50 16.84
CA ARG A 11 3.14 -3.69 18.08
C ARG A 11 4.48 -3.73 18.80
N LYS A 12 5.09 -4.92 18.93
CA LYS A 12 6.40 -5.07 19.56
C LYS A 12 7.47 -4.29 18.79
N HIS A 13 7.46 -4.40 17.46
CA HIS A 13 8.41 -3.69 16.60
C HIS A 13 8.18 -2.17 16.62
N TYR A 14 6.92 -1.74 16.53
CA TYR A 14 6.53 -0.34 16.55
C TYR A 14 6.93 0.35 17.87
N ALA A 15 6.81 -0.34 19.01
CA ALA A 15 7.23 0.18 20.31
C ALA A 15 8.75 0.45 20.41
N THR A 16 9.56 -0.21 19.58
CA THR A 16 11.01 0.00 19.51
C THR A 16 11.43 0.96 18.40
N CYS A 17 10.48 1.51 17.65
CA CYS A 17 10.76 2.32 16.47
C CYS A 17 10.82 3.81 16.82
N ASP A 18 11.93 4.47 16.48
CA ASP A 18 12.12 5.91 16.77
C ASP A 18 11.37 6.84 15.79
N ASP A 19 10.94 6.33 14.64
CA ASP A 19 10.29 7.12 13.60
C ASP A 19 8.78 7.26 13.82
N THR A 20 8.41 8.35 14.51
CA THR A 20 7.01 8.67 14.85
C THR A 20 6.15 9.16 13.68
N LYS A 21 6.73 9.34 12.48
CA LYS A 21 6.05 9.78 11.24
C LYS A 21 5.87 8.64 10.22
N LYS A 22 6.25 7.43 10.60
CA LYS A 22 6.25 6.26 9.73
C LYS A 22 4.85 5.85 9.26
N ILE A 23 4.76 5.56 7.96
CA ILE A 23 3.56 5.01 7.32
C ILE A 23 3.81 3.54 7.01
N TRP A 24 2.88 2.72 7.45
CA TRP A 24 2.88 1.29 7.21
C TRP A 24 1.95 0.96 6.05
N ILE A 25 2.42 0.11 5.13
CA ILE A 25 1.53 -0.53 4.16
C ILE A 25 1.09 -1.86 4.79
N VAL A 26 -0.20 -2.01 5.03
CA VAL A 26 -0.77 -3.19 5.68
C VAL A 26 -1.56 -3.99 4.63
N VAL A 27 -1.19 -5.25 4.45
CA VAL A 27 -1.76 -6.12 3.43
C VAL A 27 -2.45 -7.29 4.13
N GLU A 28 -3.72 -7.52 3.82
CA GLU A 28 -4.44 -8.73 4.21
C GLU A 28 -4.51 -9.68 3.02
N THR A 29 -3.99 -10.89 3.19
CA THR A 29 -3.96 -11.90 2.13
C THR A 29 -5.12 -12.89 2.25
N SER A 30 -5.36 -13.67 1.19
CA SER A 30 -6.46 -14.63 1.08
C SER A 30 -6.45 -15.76 2.12
N ASP A 31 -5.33 -16.00 2.78
CA ASP A 31 -5.17 -16.92 3.91
C ASP A 31 -5.50 -16.27 5.27
N ASN A 32 -6.03 -15.04 5.26
CA ASN A 32 -6.35 -14.22 6.44
C ASN A 32 -5.11 -13.80 7.26
N VAL A 33 -3.92 -13.84 6.64
CA VAL A 33 -2.70 -13.31 7.24
C VAL A 33 -2.61 -11.81 6.98
N VAL A 34 -2.22 -11.06 8.01
CA VAL A 34 -1.96 -9.62 7.90
C VAL A 34 -0.46 -9.37 7.94
N ALA A 35 0.07 -8.79 6.87
CA ALA A 35 1.46 -8.39 6.74
C ALA A 35 1.60 -6.87 6.86
N TYR A 36 2.57 -6.42 7.64
CA TYR A 36 2.95 -5.02 7.81
C TYR A 36 4.29 -4.78 7.12
N LEU A 37 4.28 -3.85 6.16
CA LEU A 37 5.44 -3.41 5.39
C LEU A 37 5.85 -2.03 5.90
N GLU A 38 7.09 -1.94 6.36
CA GLU A 38 7.71 -0.75 6.93
C GLU A 38 8.21 0.24 5.86
N LYS A 39 8.64 -0.29 4.71
CA LYS A 39 9.24 0.47 3.61
C LYS A 39 8.54 0.15 2.30
N TYR A 40 8.48 1.13 1.43
CA TYR A 40 7.94 0.97 0.08
C TYR A 40 8.63 -0.16 -0.71
N ASP A 41 9.94 -0.32 -0.59
CA ASP A 41 10.67 -1.40 -1.30
C ASP A 41 10.19 -2.81 -0.91
N GLN A 42 9.59 -2.96 0.28
CA GLN A 42 8.98 -4.21 0.68
C GLN A 42 7.70 -4.51 -0.09
N TRP A 43 6.94 -3.49 -0.53
CA TRP A 43 5.81 -3.68 -1.44
C TRP A 43 6.26 -4.27 -2.78
N LEU A 44 7.34 -3.73 -3.36
CA LEU A 44 7.91 -4.21 -4.62
C LEU A 44 8.31 -5.69 -4.56
N THR A 45 8.82 -6.13 -3.40
CA THR A 45 9.22 -7.53 -3.17
C THR A 45 8.06 -8.41 -2.67
N PHE A 46 6.96 -7.82 -2.19
CA PHE A 46 5.77 -8.55 -1.74
C PHE A 46 5.07 -9.26 -2.89
N LYS A 47 5.18 -8.74 -4.13
CA LYS A 47 4.72 -9.40 -5.36
C LYS A 47 5.22 -10.83 -5.45
N ASP A 48 6.51 -11.06 -5.18
CA ASP A 48 7.13 -12.38 -5.24
C ASP A 48 6.66 -13.29 -4.10
N TYR A 49 6.41 -12.72 -2.92
CA TYR A 49 5.84 -13.44 -1.80
C TYR A 49 4.42 -13.94 -2.13
N CYS A 50 3.55 -13.08 -2.66
CA CYS A 50 2.20 -13.49 -3.08
C CYS A 50 2.23 -14.55 -4.16
N LYS A 51 3.09 -14.39 -5.19
CA LYS A 51 3.24 -15.37 -6.28
C LYS A 51 3.71 -16.73 -5.78
N LYS A 52 4.74 -16.76 -4.92
CA LYS A 52 5.32 -18.00 -4.39
C LYS A 52 4.33 -18.80 -3.54
N ASN A 53 3.44 -18.11 -2.83
CA ASN A 53 2.48 -18.72 -1.92
C ASN A 53 1.06 -18.78 -2.50
N THR A 54 0.86 -18.40 -3.76
CA THR A 54 -0.46 -18.49 -4.43
C THR A 54 -1.52 -17.66 -3.68
N LEU A 55 -1.12 -16.49 -3.16
CA LEU A 55 -1.95 -15.62 -2.32
C LEU A 55 -2.55 -14.47 -3.13
N LYS A 56 -3.81 -14.16 -2.84
CA LYS A 56 -4.48 -12.93 -3.29
C LYS A 56 -4.43 -11.87 -2.19
N ILE A 57 -4.57 -10.61 -2.58
CA ILE A 57 -4.71 -9.47 -1.67
C ILE A 57 -6.20 -9.17 -1.49
N ASN A 58 -6.71 -9.42 -0.29
CA ASN A 58 -8.09 -9.12 0.10
C ASN A 58 -8.27 -7.64 0.42
N SER A 59 -7.31 -7.05 1.12
CA SER A 59 -7.35 -5.63 1.45
C SER A 59 -5.95 -5.04 1.52
N ILE A 60 -5.87 -3.75 1.22
CA ILE A 60 -4.66 -2.93 1.35
C ILE A 60 -4.99 -1.71 2.20
N SER A 61 -4.14 -1.39 3.17
CA SER A 61 -4.31 -0.20 4.00
C SER A 61 -3.02 0.59 4.12
N LEU A 62 -3.15 1.90 4.31
CA LEU A 62 -2.08 2.73 4.85
C LEU A 62 -2.39 3.02 6.32
N GLN A 63 -1.39 2.86 7.17
CA GLN A 63 -1.53 3.12 8.60
C GLN A 63 -0.50 4.13 9.08
N TYR A 64 -1.00 5.19 9.71
CA TYR A 64 -0.22 6.16 10.47
C TYR A 64 -0.70 6.19 11.91
N ARG A 65 0.10 5.69 12.85
CA ARG A 65 -0.29 5.54 14.26
C ARG A 65 -1.62 4.76 14.36
N SER A 66 -2.67 5.39 14.85
CA SER A 66 -4.03 4.84 14.95
C SER A 66 -4.92 5.16 13.74
N ASN A 67 -4.51 6.06 12.84
CA ASN A 67 -5.26 6.35 11.62
C ASN A 67 -4.97 5.26 10.58
N ILE A 68 -6.02 4.65 10.05
CA ILE A 68 -5.94 3.60 9.04
C ILE A 68 -6.92 3.96 7.93
N VAL A 69 -6.43 3.98 6.69
CA VAL A 69 -7.27 4.07 5.50
C VAL A 69 -7.17 2.73 4.77
N THR A 70 -8.33 2.10 4.54
CA THR A 70 -8.40 0.74 4.00
C THR A 70 -9.15 0.75 2.68
N THR A 71 -8.60 0.01 1.73
CA THR A 71 -9.20 -0.25 0.43
C THR A 71 -9.45 -1.76 0.29
N ASP A 72 -10.70 -2.14 0.04
CA ASP A 72 -11.09 -3.51 -0.27
C ASP A 72 -10.65 -3.86 -1.70
N THR A 73 -10.03 -5.02 -1.88
CA THR A 73 -9.45 -5.47 -3.15
C THR A 73 -9.82 -6.91 -3.50
N ARG A 74 -10.78 -7.51 -2.80
CA ARG A 74 -11.20 -8.91 -3.02
C ARG A 74 -11.67 -9.18 -4.45
N ASP A 75 -12.37 -8.23 -5.06
CA ASP A 75 -12.90 -8.34 -6.42
C ASP A 75 -11.98 -7.67 -7.47
N ALA A 76 -10.79 -7.22 -7.08
CA ALA A 76 -9.85 -6.55 -7.97
C ALA A 76 -8.97 -7.54 -8.72
N ASP A 77 -8.67 -7.25 -9.99
CA ASP A 77 -7.72 -8.03 -10.80
C ASP A 77 -6.27 -7.80 -10.35
N ALA A 78 -5.96 -6.57 -9.91
CA ALA A 78 -4.67 -6.21 -9.34
C ALA A 78 -4.75 -5.03 -8.37
N VAL A 79 -3.71 -4.90 -7.56
CA VAL A 79 -3.51 -3.81 -6.60
C VAL A 79 -2.22 -3.08 -6.95
N TYR A 80 -2.25 -1.76 -6.89
CA TYR A 80 -1.14 -0.87 -7.16
C TYR A 80 -0.82 -0.03 -5.94
N VAL A 81 0.45 0.10 -5.57
CA VAL A 81 0.89 1.07 -4.56
C VAL A 81 2.14 1.75 -5.05
N ILE A 82 2.18 3.08 -5.02
CA ILE A 82 3.39 3.86 -5.30
C ILE A 82 3.55 4.98 -4.28
N ARG A 83 4.80 5.35 -4.00
CA ARG A 83 5.15 6.57 -3.27
C ARG A 83 5.53 7.67 -4.25
N SER A 84 5.07 8.89 -4.00
CA SER A 84 5.40 10.06 -4.80
C SER A 84 5.64 11.29 -3.93
N VAL A 85 6.15 12.36 -4.53
CA VAL A 85 6.30 13.67 -3.90
C VAL A 85 5.46 14.68 -4.67
N LYS A 86 4.55 15.34 -3.98
CA LYS A 86 3.74 16.42 -4.55
C LYS A 86 4.39 17.76 -4.23
N GLY A 87 4.94 18.41 -5.27
CA GLY A 87 5.46 19.77 -5.17
C GLY A 87 4.34 20.80 -5.01
N GLN A 88 4.55 21.81 -4.18
CA GLN A 88 3.68 22.99 -4.09
C GLN A 88 4.46 24.25 -4.44
N MET A 89 3.90 25.10 -5.31
CA MET A 89 4.52 26.39 -5.63
C MET A 89 4.54 27.28 -4.38
N GLY A 90 5.73 27.66 -3.92
CA GLY A 90 5.91 28.50 -2.72
C GLY A 90 5.72 27.78 -1.39
N GLY A 91 5.63 26.45 -1.38
CA GLY A 91 5.38 25.64 -0.19
C GLY A 91 6.38 24.49 -0.01
N VAL A 92 6.18 23.71 1.06
CA VAL A 92 6.95 22.49 1.31
C VAL A 92 6.35 21.34 0.51
N SER A 93 7.19 20.59 -0.21
CA SER A 93 6.75 19.39 -0.90
C SER A 93 6.24 18.34 0.08
N ARG A 94 5.19 17.60 -0.28
CA ARG A 94 4.60 16.56 0.58
C ARG A 94 4.79 15.18 0.00
N ASP A 95 5.30 14.26 0.81
CA ASP A 95 5.30 12.84 0.49
C ASP A 95 3.86 12.32 0.43
N CYS A 96 3.59 11.48 -0.55
CA CYS A 96 2.28 10.92 -0.81
C CYS A 96 2.40 9.41 -1.07
N TYR A 97 1.33 8.68 -0.77
CA TYR A 97 1.11 7.33 -1.29
C TYR A 97 -0.11 7.33 -2.17
N THR A 98 -0.05 6.57 -3.26
CA THR A 98 -1.21 6.31 -4.11
C THR A 98 -1.53 4.82 -4.06
N ILE A 99 -2.76 4.48 -3.70
CA ILE A 99 -3.30 3.12 -3.84
C ILE A 99 -4.15 3.10 -5.11
N GLY A 100 -3.93 2.11 -5.97
CA GLY A 100 -4.76 1.84 -7.14
C GLY A 100 -5.42 0.47 -7.04
N VAL A 101 -6.70 0.41 -7.42
CA VAL A 101 -7.46 -0.83 -7.60
C VAL A 101 -7.73 -1.02 -9.09
N ILE A 102 -7.32 -2.17 -9.63
CA ILE A 102 -7.39 -2.45 -11.06
C ILE A 102 -8.53 -3.43 -11.34
N ASN A 103 -9.37 -3.08 -12.31
CA ASN A 103 -10.42 -3.93 -12.86
C ASN A 103 -10.42 -3.79 -14.39
N GLY A 104 -10.08 -4.87 -15.09
CA GLY A 104 -9.79 -4.87 -16.52
C GLY A 104 -8.65 -3.90 -16.86
N ASN A 105 -8.90 -2.97 -17.79
CA ASN A 105 -7.93 -1.97 -18.21
C ASN A 105 -7.95 -0.68 -17.36
N LYS A 106 -8.79 -0.61 -16.32
CA LYS A 106 -9.00 0.61 -15.53
C LYS A 106 -8.33 0.51 -14.17
N ALA A 107 -7.60 1.55 -13.80
CA ALA A 107 -6.98 1.72 -12.49
C ALA A 107 -7.65 2.90 -11.75
N LYS A 108 -8.45 2.60 -10.72
CA LYS A 108 -8.99 3.63 -9.82
C LYS A 108 -7.96 3.93 -8.74
N LYS A 109 -7.36 5.12 -8.80
CA LYS A 109 -6.26 5.56 -7.94
C LYS A 109 -6.74 6.58 -6.92
N THR A 110 -6.32 6.44 -5.67
CA THR A 110 -6.55 7.40 -4.60
C THR A 110 -5.21 7.78 -3.97
N MET A 111 -4.92 9.09 -3.94
CA MET A 111 -3.69 9.66 -3.41
C MET A 111 -3.93 10.18 -1.99
N TRP A 112 -3.00 9.85 -1.10
CA TRP A 112 -3.02 10.19 0.32
C TRP A 112 -1.78 10.99 0.69
N LEU A 113 -1.97 12.18 1.24
CA LEU A 113 -0.89 12.99 1.81
C LEU A 113 -0.40 12.37 3.12
N THR A 114 0.91 12.30 3.29
CA THR A 114 1.54 11.77 4.52
C THR A 114 2.07 12.91 5.41
N PRO A 115 2.18 12.68 6.73
CA PRO A 115 1.85 11.43 7.42
C PRO A 115 0.37 11.25 7.78
N GLU A 116 -0.45 12.29 7.78
CA GLU A 116 -1.81 12.24 8.33
C GLU A 116 -2.81 11.37 7.55
N LEU A 117 -2.44 10.89 6.36
CA LEU A 117 -3.29 10.11 5.45
C LEU A 117 -4.56 10.88 5.08
N ILE A 118 -4.37 12.12 4.63
CA ILE A 118 -5.44 12.97 4.13
C ILE A 118 -5.62 12.68 2.64
N GLU A 119 -6.83 12.33 2.21
CA GLU A 119 -7.11 12.15 0.78
C GLU A 119 -6.87 13.47 0.04
N ASP A 120 -6.00 13.42 -0.95
CA ASP A 120 -5.70 14.57 -1.81
C ASP A 120 -6.60 14.56 -3.05
N SER A 121 -6.69 13.40 -3.70
CA SER A 121 -7.44 13.22 -4.93
C SER A 121 -7.73 11.75 -5.20
N SER A 122 -8.84 11.49 -5.89
CA SER A 122 -9.16 10.18 -6.48
C SER A 122 -9.45 10.37 -7.96
N TYR A 123 -8.88 9.50 -8.79
CA TYR A 123 -9.00 9.58 -10.24
C TYR A 123 -8.93 8.19 -10.89
N GLU A 124 -9.42 8.08 -12.11
CA GLU A 124 -9.32 6.88 -12.93
C GLU A 124 -8.26 7.08 -14.00
N ASP A 125 -7.53 6.00 -14.29
CA ASP A 125 -6.45 5.96 -15.26
C ASP A 125 -6.44 4.57 -15.92
N THR A 126 -5.55 4.34 -16.90
CA THR A 126 -5.36 3.01 -17.49
C THR A 126 -4.34 2.20 -16.68
N ILE A 127 -4.38 0.87 -16.80
CA ILE A 127 -3.34 0.02 -16.21
C ILE A 127 -1.97 0.28 -16.84
N GLU A 128 -1.93 0.63 -18.13
CA GLU A 128 -0.71 0.91 -18.90
C GLU A 128 0.09 2.12 -18.37
N SER A 129 -0.56 3.04 -17.65
CA SER A 129 0.11 4.17 -17.00
C SER A 129 0.62 3.84 -15.59
N CYS A 130 0.37 2.63 -15.10
CA CYS A 130 0.90 2.17 -13.82
C CYS A 130 2.34 1.67 -13.98
N PHE A 131 3.15 1.90 -12.96
CA PHE A 131 4.48 1.29 -12.88
C PHE A 131 4.32 -0.21 -12.59
N GLU A 132 4.73 -1.06 -13.53
CA GLU A 132 4.44 -2.51 -13.54
C GLU A 132 5.01 -3.25 -12.32
N GLU A 133 6.16 -2.82 -11.82
CA GLU A 133 6.83 -3.39 -10.65
C GLU A 133 6.04 -3.12 -9.35
N ALA A 134 5.21 -2.08 -9.35
CA ALA A 134 4.33 -1.72 -8.24
C ALA A 134 2.94 -2.38 -8.32
N LEU A 135 2.65 -3.17 -9.37
CA LEU A 135 1.42 -3.94 -9.52
C LEU A 135 1.57 -5.36 -8.94
N ILE A 136 0.61 -5.76 -8.11
CA ILE A 136 0.42 -7.14 -7.65
C ILE A 136 -0.93 -7.65 -8.16
N TYR A 137 -0.90 -8.67 -9.01
CA TYR A 137 -2.10 -9.27 -9.61
C TYR A 137 -2.72 -10.30 -8.65
N ASN A 138 -4.05 -10.28 -8.54
CA ASN A 138 -4.87 -11.25 -7.81
C ASN A 138 -5.29 -12.44 -8.68
N ASN A 139 -4.85 -12.46 -9.94
CA ASN A 139 -5.02 -13.58 -10.85
C ASN A 139 -4.00 -14.66 -10.49
N VAL A 140 -4.45 -15.58 -9.64
CA VAL A 140 -3.73 -16.77 -9.21
C VAL A 140 -4.27 -17.97 -9.96
#